data_AF-A0A6I5WCZ3-F1
#
_entry.id   AF-A0A6I5WCZ3-F1
#
_cell.length_a   1.000
_cell.length_b   1.000
_cell.length_c   1.000
_cell.angle_alpha   90.00
_cell.angle_beta   90.00
_cell.angle_gamma   90.00
#
_symmetry.space_group_name_H-M   'P 1'
#
loop_
_entity.id
_entity.type
_entity.pdbx_description
1 polymer ?
#
loop_
_entity_poly.entity_id
_entity_poly.type
_entity_poly.pdbx_seq_one_letter_code
_entity_poly.pdbx_strand_id
1 'polypeptide(L)'
;MLLDPDTESDVAYELCQLVGRAVLPVRAGDGLGTAFFFATADGGEYLLTADALTRSATGEVGLRPSLTEPADVAGDALTVPDFVGRWSRPGAGAAAMPTAGLHELAEGAGWRWRTQQVPEVIAADSDAIAGIGAEPGSAIVLALGVGEGGARPLEVAIERYARDGDTVRLTADLPDGYVGAPVFAVLAGSAGEVELSCLGLVLPADGSGHPLATFDTIRAAVADLAG
;
A
#
# COMPACT_ATOMS: atom_id res chain seq x y z
N MET A 1 22.01 9.08 -5.62
CA MET A 1 21.57 8.23 -4.50
C MET A 1 21.59 9.07 -3.23
N LEU A 2 20.43 9.30 -2.62
CA LEU A 2 20.24 10.26 -1.50
C LEU A 2 20.56 9.66 -0.12
N LEU A 3 20.49 8.34 0.02
CA LEU A 3 20.72 7.63 1.28
C LEU A 3 21.86 6.63 1.13
N ASP A 4 22.68 6.49 2.16
CA ASP A 4 23.56 5.33 2.31
C ASP A 4 22.79 4.12 2.90
N PRO A 5 23.32 2.88 2.79
CA PRO A 5 22.61 1.68 3.21
C PRO A 5 22.22 1.61 4.70
N ASP A 6 23.02 2.21 5.58
CA ASP A 6 22.71 2.26 7.02
C ASP A 6 21.50 3.17 7.25
N THR A 7 21.49 4.33 6.59
CA THR A 7 20.35 5.25 6.62
C THR A 7 19.10 4.65 5.97
N GLU A 8 19.22 3.90 4.88
CA GLU A 8 18.08 3.18 4.28
C GLU A 8 17.45 2.20 5.27
N SER A 9 18.29 1.51 6.06
CA SER A 9 17.85 0.54 7.08
C SER A 9 17.14 1.23 8.26
N ASP A 10 17.68 2.37 8.73
CA ASP A 10 17.07 3.16 9.79
C ASP A 10 15.69 3.70 9.38
N VAL A 11 15.57 4.25 8.15
CA VAL A 11 14.29 4.73 7.62
C VAL A 11 13.30 3.57 7.48
N ALA A 12 13.74 2.40 6.98
CA ALA A 12 12.89 1.22 6.86
C ALA A 12 12.37 0.74 8.22
N TYR A 13 13.22 0.76 9.26
CA TYR A 13 12.83 0.41 10.62
C TYR A 13 11.77 1.38 11.17
N GLU A 14 11.99 2.70 11.05
CA GLU A 14 11.03 3.70 11.51
C GLU A 14 9.69 3.64 10.75
N LEU A 15 9.73 3.40 9.44
CA LEU A 15 8.53 3.16 8.63
C LEU A 15 7.71 1.98 9.16
N CYS A 16 8.35 0.88 9.54
CA CYS A 16 7.64 -0.27 10.12
C CYS A 16 6.93 0.09 11.42
N GLN A 17 7.48 1.00 12.23
CA GLN A 17 6.85 1.44 13.48
C GLN A 17 5.70 2.43 13.25
N LEU A 18 5.83 3.29 12.24
CA LEU A 18 4.85 4.33 11.94
C LEU A 18 3.67 3.81 11.12
N VAL A 19 3.92 3.01 10.08
CA VAL A 19 2.91 2.55 9.11
C VAL A 19 2.86 1.03 8.97
N GLY A 20 3.55 0.27 9.82
CA GLY A 20 3.46 -1.20 9.87
C GLY A 20 2.04 -1.72 10.08
N ARG A 21 1.19 -0.94 10.76
CA ARG A 21 -0.23 -1.22 10.95
C ARG A 21 -1.15 -0.59 9.89
N ALA A 22 -0.59 0.03 8.85
CA ALA A 22 -1.33 0.45 7.67
C ALA A 22 -1.66 -0.75 6.77
N VAL A 23 -0.80 -1.77 6.76
CA VAL A 23 -0.82 -2.83 5.75
C VAL A 23 -1.56 -4.09 6.21
N LEU A 24 -2.24 -4.73 5.25
CA LEU A 24 -3.05 -5.93 5.41
C LEU A 24 -2.76 -6.92 4.28
N PRO A 25 -2.69 -8.23 4.55
CA PRO A 25 -2.66 -9.22 3.49
C PRO A 25 -4.02 -9.29 2.81
N VAL A 26 -4.04 -9.33 1.48
CA VAL A 26 -5.22 -9.58 0.67
C VAL A 26 -5.06 -10.90 -0.06
N ARG A 27 -6.16 -11.64 -0.15
CA ARG A 27 -6.29 -12.83 -0.99
C ARG A 27 -7.55 -12.74 -1.82
N ALA A 28 -7.44 -12.93 -3.13
CA ALA A 28 -8.56 -12.85 -4.06
C ALA A 28 -8.43 -13.95 -5.12
N GLY A 29 -9.26 -14.99 -5.02
CA GLY A 29 -9.02 -16.23 -5.76
C GLY A 29 -7.66 -16.81 -5.39
N ASP A 30 -6.80 -17.02 -6.38
CA ASP A 30 -5.41 -17.46 -6.22
C ASP A 30 -4.42 -16.29 -6.05
N GLY A 31 -4.89 -15.04 -6.19
CA GLY A 31 -4.04 -13.85 -6.05
C GLY A 31 -3.70 -13.58 -4.59
N LEU A 32 -2.41 -13.43 -4.29
CA LEU A 32 -1.88 -13.04 -2.99
C LEU A 32 -1.23 -11.67 -3.10
N GLY A 33 -1.62 -10.74 -2.23
CA GLY A 33 -1.08 -9.40 -2.25
C GLY A 33 -1.22 -8.66 -0.92
N THR A 34 -0.96 -7.37 -0.99
CA THR A 34 -1.03 -6.44 0.13
C THR A 34 -2.04 -5.34 -0.19
N ALA A 35 -2.77 -4.89 0.82
CA ALA A 35 -3.50 -3.65 0.80
C ALA A 35 -3.03 -2.75 1.94
N PHE A 36 -3.33 -1.46 1.88
CA PHE A 36 -2.99 -0.53 2.95
C PHE A 36 -4.05 0.55 3.14
N PHE A 37 -4.18 1.02 4.39
CA PHE A 37 -5.06 2.12 4.72
C PHE A 37 -4.44 3.46 4.34
N PHE A 38 -5.25 4.30 3.71
CA PHE A 38 -4.95 5.69 3.35
C PHE A 38 -6.02 6.60 3.94
N ALA A 39 -5.59 7.70 4.57
CA ALA A 39 -6.47 8.72 5.13
C ALA A 39 -6.29 10.04 4.37
N THR A 40 -7.39 10.59 3.87
CA THR A 40 -7.45 11.91 3.23
C THR A 40 -7.59 13.02 4.27
N ALA A 41 -7.20 14.24 3.92
CA ALA A 41 -7.20 15.42 4.79
C ALA A 41 -8.61 15.87 5.18
N ASP A 42 -9.62 15.55 4.37
CA ASP A 42 -11.04 15.81 4.65
C ASP A 42 -11.69 14.73 5.54
N GLY A 43 -10.94 13.72 5.97
CA GLY A 43 -11.38 12.68 6.90
C GLY A 43 -11.92 11.42 6.24
N GLY A 44 -11.80 11.28 4.91
CA GLY A 44 -12.04 10.02 4.21
C GLY A 44 -10.98 8.96 4.54
N GLU A 45 -11.40 7.70 4.60
CA GLU A 45 -10.50 6.57 4.80
C GLU A 45 -10.79 5.47 3.77
N TYR A 46 -9.72 5.02 3.14
CA TYR A 46 -9.75 4.06 2.05
C TYR A 46 -8.74 2.94 2.29
N LEU A 47 -9.13 1.72 1.94
CA LEU A 47 -8.20 0.62 1.74
C LEU A 47 -7.78 0.61 0.27
N LEU A 48 -6.48 0.63 0.02
CA LEU A 48 -5.89 0.69 -1.33
C LEU A 48 -5.14 -0.60 -1.65
N THR A 49 -5.23 -1.06 -2.90
CA THR A 49 -4.46 -2.20 -3.41
C THR A 49 -4.34 -2.15 -4.95
N ALA A 50 -3.64 -3.11 -5.56
CA ALA A 50 -3.61 -3.25 -7.01
C ALA A 50 -4.94 -3.79 -7.54
N ASP A 51 -5.45 -3.21 -8.63
CA ASP A 51 -6.76 -3.56 -9.19
C ASP A 51 -6.88 -5.04 -9.60
N ALA A 52 -5.77 -5.65 -10.02
CA ALA A 52 -5.66 -7.07 -10.34
C ALA A 52 -6.10 -7.98 -9.18
N LEU A 53 -5.92 -7.54 -7.94
CA LEU A 53 -6.31 -8.26 -6.72
C LEU A 53 -7.79 -8.08 -6.34
N THR A 54 -8.59 -7.37 -7.12
CA THR A 54 -9.98 -7.01 -6.78
C THR A 54 -11.02 -7.56 -7.76
N ARG A 55 -10.58 -8.41 -8.68
CA ARG A 55 -11.41 -8.91 -9.80
C ARG A 55 -12.10 -10.24 -9.50
N SER A 56 -11.66 -10.96 -8.46
CA SER A 56 -12.27 -12.24 -8.05
C SER A 56 -13.56 -12.01 -7.26
N ALA A 57 -14.63 -12.76 -7.59
CA ALA A 57 -15.93 -12.70 -6.91
C ALA A 57 -15.84 -12.84 -5.38
N THR A 58 -14.85 -13.60 -4.90
CA THR A 58 -14.55 -13.81 -3.48
C THR A 58 -13.16 -13.32 -3.15
N GLY A 59 -13.02 -12.68 -2.00
CA GLY A 59 -11.74 -12.26 -1.44
C GLY A 59 -11.80 -12.07 0.08
N GLU A 60 -10.63 -12.09 0.69
CA GLU A 60 -10.42 -11.96 2.12
C GLU A 60 -9.34 -10.92 2.40
N VAL A 61 -9.53 -10.21 3.51
CA VAL A 61 -8.53 -9.33 4.11
C VAL A 61 -8.04 -10.03 5.37
N GLY A 62 -6.80 -10.50 5.39
CA GLY A 62 -6.27 -11.15 6.57
C GLY A 62 -6.05 -10.14 7.70
N LEU A 63 -6.22 -10.59 8.93
CA LEU A 63 -6.09 -9.79 10.13
C LEU A 63 -4.86 -10.24 10.90
N ARG A 64 -4.24 -9.30 11.61
CA ARG A 64 -3.16 -9.58 12.57
C ARG A 64 -3.63 -9.09 13.93
N PRO A 65 -3.28 -9.77 15.03
CA PRO A 65 -3.68 -9.34 16.37
C PRO A 65 -3.28 -7.89 16.70
N SER A 66 -2.20 -7.39 16.10
CA SER A 66 -1.76 -6.00 16.27
C SER A 66 -2.67 -4.94 15.64
N LEU A 67 -3.62 -5.34 14.79
CA LEU A 67 -4.55 -4.48 14.06
C LEU A 67 -5.96 -4.44 14.67
N THR A 68 -6.20 -5.21 15.73
CA THR A 68 -7.54 -5.41 16.29
C THR A 68 -7.53 -5.17 17.79
N GLU A 69 -8.61 -4.60 18.31
CA GLU A 69 -8.80 -4.37 19.74
C GLU A 69 -10.22 -4.82 20.17
N PRO A 70 -10.35 -5.70 21.18
CA PRO A 70 -9.28 -6.39 21.90
C PRO A 70 -8.48 -7.32 20.99
N ALA A 71 -7.22 -7.56 21.33
CA ALA A 71 -6.42 -8.58 20.65
C ALA A 71 -7.11 -9.95 20.74
N ASP A 72 -6.94 -10.78 19.71
CA ASP A 72 -7.41 -12.17 19.64
C ASP A 72 -8.94 -12.38 19.59
N VAL A 73 -9.74 -11.31 19.55
CA VAL A 73 -11.20 -11.40 19.34
C VAL A 73 -11.54 -11.60 17.86
N ALA A 74 -10.78 -10.94 16.98
CA ALA A 74 -10.94 -11.12 15.55
C ALA A 74 -10.36 -12.47 15.11
N GLY A 75 -10.98 -13.11 14.11
CA GLY A 75 -10.38 -14.25 13.43
C GLY A 75 -9.17 -13.85 12.57
N ASP A 76 -8.55 -14.82 11.92
CA ASP A 76 -7.34 -14.60 11.09
C ASP A 76 -7.61 -13.83 9.79
N ALA A 77 -8.88 -13.73 9.38
CA ALA A 77 -9.29 -13.00 8.20
C ALA A 77 -10.72 -12.48 8.30
N LEU A 78 -10.97 -11.38 7.59
CA LEU A 78 -12.28 -10.82 7.31
C LEU A 78 -12.70 -11.20 5.89
N THR A 79 -13.74 -12.03 5.79
CA THR A 79 -14.43 -12.24 4.51
C THR A 79 -15.25 -11.00 4.20
N VAL A 80 -14.94 -10.35 3.08
CA VAL A 80 -15.65 -9.13 2.67
C VAL A 80 -16.85 -9.51 1.80
N PRO A 81 -18.09 -9.19 2.23
CA PRO A 81 -19.28 -9.46 1.41
C PRO A 81 -19.27 -8.64 0.12
N ASP A 82 -19.64 -9.28 -0.99
CA ASP A 82 -19.58 -8.68 -2.33
C ASP A 82 -18.21 -8.07 -2.64
N PHE A 83 -17.15 -8.86 -2.43
CA PHE A 83 -15.76 -8.38 -2.50
C PHE A 83 -15.49 -7.52 -3.74
N VAL A 84 -15.87 -7.99 -4.94
CA VAL A 84 -15.68 -7.22 -6.18
C VAL A 84 -16.44 -5.90 -6.17
N GLY A 85 -17.69 -5.89 -5.70
CA GLY A 85 -18.54 -4.71 -5.68
C GLY A 85 -18.09 -3.66 -4.67
N ARG A 86 -17.27 -4.03 -3.68
CA ARG A 86 -16.71 -3.11 -2.68
C ARG A 86 -15.52 -2.28 -3.19
N TRP A 87 -14.90 -2.68 -4.30
CA TRP A 87 -13.73 -1.99 -4.84
C TRP A 87 -14.11 -1.09 -6.03
N SER A 88 -13.83 0.19 -5.89
CA SER A 88 -13.78 1.14 -6.99
C SER A 88 -12.45 1.02 -7.72
N ARG A 89 -12.50 1.03 -9.06
CA ARG A 89 -11.33 0.92 -9.95
C ARG A 89 -11.27 2.11 -10.90
N PRO A 90 -10.98 3.31 -10.37
CA PRO A 90 -11.07 4.57 -11.12
C PRO A 90 -10.04 4.71 -12.26
N GLY A 91 -9.02 3.85 -12.32
CA GLY A 91 -7.96 3.89 -13.33
C GLY A 91 -6.59 3.69 -12.71
N ALA A 92 -5.51 3.81 -13.50
CA ALA A 92 -4.12 3.75 -13.05
C ALA A 92 -3.63 2.42 -12.42
N GLY A 93 -4.42 1.34 -12.49
CA GLY A 93 -4.05 0.03 -11.93
C GLY A 93 -4.24 -0.09 -10.41
N ALA A 94 -4.77 0.95 -9.75
CA ALA A 94 -5.14 0.90 -8.34
C ALA A 94 -6.63 0.63 -8.15
N ALA A 95 -6.96 0.06 -6.99
CA ALA A 95 -8.32 -0.07 -6.50
C ALA A 95 -8.44 0.52 -5.10
N ALA A 96 -9.60 1.12 -4.82
CA ALA A 96 -9.93 1.76 -3.57
C ALA A 96 -11.25 1.24 -3.00
N MET A 97 -11.29 0.93 -1.70
CA MET A 97 -12.49 0.56 -0.96
C MET A 97 -12.69 1.53 0.21
N PRO A 98 -13.81 2.27 0.30
CA PRO A 98 -14.17 3.01 1.50
C PRO A 98 -14.28 2.06 2.72
N THR A 99 -13.68 2.45 3.84
CA THR A 99 -13.51 1.52 4.98
C THR A 99 -14.65 1.56 6.00
N ALA A 100 -15.61 2.49 5.87
CA ALA A 100 -16.73 2.62 6.82
C ALA A 100 -17.45 1.28 7.06
N GLY A 101 -17.72 0.52 5.99
CA GLY A 101 -18.32 -0.81 6.11
C GLY A 101 -17.42 -1.85 6.79
N LEU A 102 -16.09 -1.71 6.72
CA LEU A 102 -15.15 -2.57 7.45
C LEU A 102 -15.14 -2.25 8.95
N HIS A 103 -15.30 -0.98 9.33
CA HIS A 103 -15.46 -0.58 10.72
C HIS A 103 -16.78 -1.09 11.31
N GLU A 104 -17.89 -0.95 10.57
CA GLU A 104 -19.19 -1.50 10.97
C GLU A 104 -19.14 -3.02 11.15
N LEU A 105 -18.46 -3.74 10.25
CA LEU A 105 -18.26 -5.20 10.36
C LEU A 105 -17.45 -5.56 11.61
N ALA A 106 -16.38 -4.83 11.90
CA ALA A 106 -15.56 -5.03 13.09
C ALA A 106 -16.39 -4.82 14.36
N GLU A 107 -17.11 -3.69 14.45
CA GLU A 107 -17.96 -3.36 15.59
C GLU A 107 -19.06 -4.42 15.82
N GLY A 108 -19.72 -4.85 14.74
CA GLY A 108 -20.71 -5.92 14.78
C GLY A 108 -20.13 -7.28 15.23
N ALA A 109 -18.83 -7.49 15.01
CA ALA A 109 -18.09 -8.66 15.47
C ALA A 109 -17.44 -8.48 16.86
N GLY A 110 -17.62 -7.33 17.51
CA GLY A 110 -17.17 -7.07 18.88
C GLY A 110 -15.70 -6.64 19.02
N TRP A 111 -15.08 -6.17 17.93
CA TRP A 111 -13.72 -5.61 17.95
C TRP A 111 -13.65 -4.31 17.14
N ARG A 112 -12.52 -3.60 17.22
CA ARG A 112 -12.28 -2.37 16.45
C ARG A 112 -10.88 -2.38 15.84
N TRP A 113 -10.73 -1.62 14.75
CA TRP A 113 -9.45 -1.45 14.09
C TRP A 113 -8.46 -0.64 14.94
N ARG A 114 -7.19 -1.03 14.90
CA ARG A 114 -6.05 -0.34 15.49
C ARG A 114 -4.99 -0.09 14.42
N THR A 115 -5.37 0.69 13.42
CA THR A 115 -4.58 0.97 12.22
C THR A 115 -3.69 2.20 12.42
N GLN A 116 -2.65 2.31 11.61
CA GLN A 116 -1.88 3.53 11.41
C GLN A 116 -1.89 3.82 9.92
N GLN A 117 -2.87 4.59 9.47
CA GLN A 117 -3.07 4.88 8.06
C GLN A 117 -1.86 5.63 7.50
N VAL A 118 -1.60 5.47 6.20
CA VAL A 118 -0.75 6.39 5.45
C VAL A 118 -1.50 7.73 5.37
N PRO A 119 -0.99 8.82 5.98
CA PRO A 119 -1.66 10.11 5.92
C PRO A 119 -1.40 10.82 4.60
N GLU A 120 -2.33 11.66 4.16
CA GLU A 120 -2.17 12.48 2.94
C GLU A 120 -0.91 13.35 2.92
N VAL A 121 -0.42 13.80 4.08
CA VAL A 121 0.79 14.64 4.15
C VAL A 121 2.06 13.95 3.64
N ILE A 122 2.11 12.62 3.65
CA ILE A 122 3.24 11.86 3.07
C ILE A 122 2.90 11.23 1.73
N ALA A 123 1.70 11.42 1.19
CA ALA A 123 1.38 10.94 -0.14
C ALA A 123 2.10 11.80 -1.18
N ALA A 124 2.81 11.18 -2.13
CA ALA A 124 3.49 11.92 -3.19
C ALA A 124 2.47 12.68 -4.06
N ASP A 125 2.72 13.96 -4.29
CA ASP A 125 1.94 14.79 -5.20
C ASP A 125 2.50 14.73 -6.64
N SER A 126 1.86 15.46 -7.56
CA SER A 126 2.27 15.46 -8.97
C SER A 126 3.69 15.99 -9.18
N ASP A 127 4.12 16.96 -8.36
CA ASP A 127 5.44 17.58 -8.50
C ASP A 127 6.54 16.62 -8.03
N ALA A 128 6.31 15.93 -6.91
CA ALA A 128 7.18 14.86 -6.41
C ALA A 128 7.32 13.73 -7.43
N ILE A 129 6.22 13.28 -8.03
CA ILE A 129 6.23 12.21 -9.05
C ILE A 129 6.90 12.69 -10.34
N ALA A 130 6.62 13.91 -10.80
CA ALA A 130 7.25 14.50 -11.99
C ALA A 130 8.76 14.69 -11.83
N GLY A 131 9.23 14.94 -10.61
CA GLY A 131 10.65 15.06 -10.27
C GLY A 131 11.43 13.74 -10.36
N ILE A 132 10.76 12.58 -10.41
CA ILE A 132 11.42 11.27 -10.54
C ILE A 132 12.02 11.12 -11.94
N GLY A 133 13.34 11.04 -12.01
CA GLY A 133 14.10 10.80 -13.24
C GLY A 133 14.42 9.33 -13.50
N ALA A 134 15.24 9.09 -14.53
CA ALA A 134 15.72 7.76 -14.90
C ALA A 134 16.85 7.23 -13.98
N GLU A 135 17.42 8.08 -13.12
CA GLU A 135 18.42 7.66 -12.16
C GLU A 135 17.78 6.85 -11.02
N PRO A 136 18.35 5.68 -10.65
CA PRO A 136 17.79 4.87 -9.58
C PRO A 136 17.78 5.58 -8.21
N GLY A 137 16.60 5.64 -7.60
CA GLY A 137 16.38 6.06 -6.22
C GLY A 137 16.08 4.87 -5.30
N SER A 138 16.17 5.08 -3.99
CA SER A 138 15.88 4.06 -2.98
C SER A 138 14.38 4.00 -2.69
N ALA A 139 13.78 2.83 -2.88
CA ALA A 139 12.40 2.53 -2.55
C ALA A 139 12.33 1.62 -1.34
N ILE A 140 11.44 1.90 -0.41
CA ILE A 140 11.14 1.05 0.75
C ILE A 140 9.72 0.52 0.54
N VAL A 141 9.61 -0.78 0.29
CA VAL A 141 8.34 -1.47 0.05
C VAL A 141 7.92 -2.18 1.33
N LEU A 142 6.73 -1.86 1.82
CA LEU A 142 6.18 -2.47 3.03
C LEU A 142 5.07 -3.46 2.66
N ALA A 143 5.35 -4.76 2.77
CA ALA A 143 4.48 -5.79 2.24
C ALA A 143 4.14 -6.86 3.27
N LEU A 144 3.15 -7.68 2.93
CA LEU A 144 2.85 -8.93 3.61
C LEU A 144 3.29 -10.09 2.71
N GLY A 145 4.50 -10.58 2.93
CA GLY A 145 5.06 -11.70 2.16
C GLY A 145 4.29 -13.00 2.37
N VAL A 146 4.75 -14.06 1.71
CA VAL A 146 4.19 -15.42 1.82
C VAL A 146 5.25 -16.32 2.44
N GLY A 147 5.10 -16.57 3.75
CA GLY A 147 5.98 -17.44 4.52
C GLY A 147 5.55 -18.91 4.51
N GLU A 148 6.34 -19.74 5.21
CA GLU A 148 6.04 -21.16 5.39
C GLU A 148 4.64 -21.38 6.00
N GLY A 149 3.96 -22.43 5.55
CA GLY A 149 2.62 -22.77 6.04
C GLY A 149 1.53 -21.75 5.69
N GLY A 150 1.80 -20.81 4.77
CA GLY A 150 0.85 -19.77 4.37
C GLY A 150 0.83 -18.55 5.32
N ALA A 151 1.80 -18.45 6.23
CA ALA A 151 1.95 -17.28 7.08
C ALA A 151 2.15 -16.01 6.25
N ARG A 152 1.66 -14.87 6.76
CA ARG A 152 1.79 -13.56 6.09
C ARG A 152 2.58 -12.60 6.99
N PRO A 153 3.92 -12.75 7.07
CA PRO A 153 4.76 -11.86 7.90
C PRO A 153 4.79 -10.44 7.33
N LEU A 154 4.98 -9.45 8.21
CA LEU A 154 5.34 -8.09 7.79
C LEU A 154 6.78 -8.13 7.26
N GLU A 155 6.96 -7.71 6.02
CA GLU A 155 8.26 -7.65 5.36
C GLU A 155 8.53 -6.23 4.88
N VAL A 156 9.81 -5.85 4.89
CA VAL A 156 10.29 -4.60 4.32
C VAL A 156 11.39 -4.93 3.32
N ALA A 157 11.24 -4.46 2.09
CA ALA A 157 12.28 -4.57 1.07
C ALA A 157 12.81 -3.18 0.72
N ILE A 158 14.13 -3.06 0.60
CA ILE A 158 14.80 -1.86 0.12
C ILE A 158 15.21 -2.12 -1.32
N GLU A 159 14.47 -1.53 -2.24
CA GLU A 159 14.59 -1.72 -3.67
C GLU A 159 15.01 -0.44 -4.39
N ARG A 160 15.12 -0.52 -5.71
CA ARG A 160 15.41 0.63 -6.56
C ARG A 160 14.21 0.96 -7.43
N TYR A 161 13.82 2.23 -7.41
CA TYR A 161 12.84 2.77 -8.34
C TYR A 161 13.54 3.67 -9.37
N ALA A 162 12.98 3.74 -10.56
CA ALA A 162 13.37 4.70 -11.58
C ALA A 162 12.19 4.99 -12.50
N ARG A 163 12.24 6.14 -13.19
CA ARG A 163 11.35 6.40 -14.32
C ARG A 163 11.88 5.73 -15.58
N ASP A 164 11.01 5.01 -16.26
CA ASP A 164 11.23 4.43 -17.58
C ASP A 164 10.06 4.81 -18.49
N GLY A 165 10.33 5.67 -19.46
CA GLY A 165 9.29 6.37 -20.22
C GLY A 165 8.41 7.22 -19.29
N ASP A 166 7.10 6.99 -19.35
CA ASP A 166 6.11 7.70 -18.53
C ASP A 166 5.82 7.00 -17.19
N THR A 167 6.46 5.86 -16.93
CA THR A 167 6.14 4.97 -15.81
C THR A 167 7.23 4.98 -14.76
N VAL A 168 6.86 5.18 -13.49
CA VAL A 168 7.73 4.90 -12.36
C VAL A 168 7.61 3.42 -12.02
N ARG A 169 8.74 2.73 -11.84
CA ARG A 169 8.78 1.28 -11.62
C ARG A 169 9.85 0.88 -10.63
N LEU A 170 9.65 -0.28 -10.01
CA LEU A 170 10.68 -1.05 -9.31
C LEU A 170 11.33 -2.01 -10.30
N THR A 171 12.66 -2.06 -10.34
CA THR A 171 13.39 -2.87 -11.34
C THR A 171 13.67 -4.30 -10.87
N ALA A 172 13.50 -4.58 -9.58
CA ALA A 172 13.73 -5.90 -9.01
C ALA A 172 12.49 -6.80 -9.13
N ASP A 173 12.72 -8.11 -9.20
CA ASP A 173 11.67 -9.10 -9.00
C ASP A 173 11.26 -9.10 -7.53
N LEU A 174 9.96 -8.95 -7.27
CA LEU A 174 9.43 -8.94 -5.91
C LEU A 174 8.82 -10.31 -5.55
N PRO A 175 8.92 -10.73 -4.27
CA PRO A 175 8.26 -11.95 -3.80
C PRO A 175 6.74 -11.90 -3.92
N ASP A 176 6.10 -13.07 -3.86
CA ASP A 176 4.65 -13.18 -3.75
C ASP A 176 4.14 -12.40 -2.51
N GLY A 177 2.99 -11.74 -2.67
CA GLY A 177 2.39 -10.91 -1.63
C GLY A 177 2.75 -9.42 -1.70
N TYR A 178 3.73 -9.02 -2.51
CA TYR A 178 4.16 -7.62 -2.65
C TYR A 178 3.26 -6.78 -3.56
N VAL A 179 2.52 -7.40 -4.48
CA VAL A 179 1.57 -6.67 -5.32
C VAL A 179 0.53 -5.96 -4.43
N GLY A 180 0.31 -4.67 -4.69
CA GLY A 180 -0.55 -3.77 -3.90
C GLY A 180 0.11 -3.15 -2.66
N ALA A 181 1.36 -3.50 -2.35
CA ALA A 181 2.10 -2.90 -1.24
C ALA A 181 2.39 -1.41 -1.50
N PRO A 182 2.32 -0.54 -0.46
CA PRO A 182 2.77 0.84 -0.57
C PRO A 182 4.30 0.91 -0.76
N VAL A 183 4.72 1.88 -1.57
CA VAL A 183 6.14 2.14 -1.85
C VAL A 183 6.50 3.53 -1.33
N PHE A 184 7.48 3.60 -0.45
CA PHE A 184 7.98 4.84 0.12
C PHE A 184 9.35 5.18 -0.46
N ALA A 185 9.64 6.47 -0.59
CA ALA A 185 10.96 6.96 -0.95
C ALA A 185 11.26 8.22 -0.15
N VAL A 186 12.55 8.48 0.00
CA VAL A 186 13.04 9.74 0.54
C VAL A 186 13.41 10.62 -0.65
N LEU A 187 12.69 11.73 -0.81
CA LEU A 187 12.82 12.66 -1.92
C LEU A 187 13.39 13.99 -1.43
N ALA A 188 14.04 14.72 -2.35
CA ALA A 188 14.37 16.12 -2.10
C ALA A 188 13.11 16.97 -2.25
N GLY A 189 12.68 17.64 -1.19
CA GLY A 189 11.60 18.60 -1.18
C GLY A 189 11.97 19.89 -1.93
N SER A 190 10.97 20.72 -2.21
CA SER A 190 11.13 21.95 -3.01
C SER A 190 12.06 23.01 -2.37
N ALA A 191 12.28 22.92 -1.06
CA ALA A 191 13.18 23.79 -0.30
C ALA A 191 14.59 23.18 -0.08
N GLY A 192 14.89 22.03 -0.68
CA GLY A 192 16.12 21.28 -0.44
C GLY A 192 16.12 20.48 0.87
N GLU A 193 14.99 20.45 1.57
CA GLU A 193 14.75 19.53 2.69
C GLU A 193 14.53 18.11 2.16
N VAL A 194 14.64 17.12 3.03
CA VAL A 194 14.53 15.71 2.67
C VAL A 194 13.24 15.18 3.29
N GLU A 195 12.34 14.65 2.47
CA GLU A 195 10.99 14.28 2.88
C GLU A 195 10.67 12.82 2.52
N LEU A 196 9.96 12.16 3.43
CA LEU A 196 9.39 10.83 3.20
C LEU A 196 8.12 10.96 2.36
N SER A 197 8.06 10.25 1.24
CA SER A 197 6.92 10.24 0.33
C SER A 197 6.49 8.82 -0.02
N CYS A 198 5.21 8.51 0.11
CA CYS A 198 4.57 7.33 -0.46
C CYS A 198 4.35 7.58 -1.96
N LEU A 199 5.19 6.95 -2.78
CA LEU A 199 5.18 7.10 -4.24
C LEU A 199 3.92 6.51 -4.87
N GLY A 200 3.29 5.53 -4.22
CA GLY A 200 2.20 4.78 -4.81
C GLY A 200 2.12 3.36 -4.28
N LEU A 201 1.61 2.46 -5.12
CA LEU A 201 1.56 1.03 -4.84
C LEU A 201 2.13 0.17 -5.97
N VAL A 202 2.62 -1.00 -5.61
CA VAL A 202 3.20 -1.99 -6.54
C VAL A 202 2.11 -2.62 -7.41
N LEU A 203 2.30 -2.59 -8.74
CA LEU A 203 1.47 -3.32 -9.70
C LEU A 203 2.11 -4.66 -10.10
N PRO A 204 1.35 -5.59 -10.72
CA PRO A 204 1.92 -6.80 -11.30
C PRO A 204 3.05 -6.49 -12.29
N ALA A 205 4.10 -7.33 -12.30
CA ALA A 205 5.26 -7.11 -13.16
C ALA A 205 4.90 -7.15 -14.66
N ASP A 206 5.57 -6.31 -15.45
CA ASP A 206 5.38 -6.19 -16.91
C ASP A 206 6.67 -6.40 -17.71
N GLY A 207 7.37 -7.52 -17.47
CA GLY A 207 8.58 -7.92 -18.22
C GLY A 207 9.79 -7.00 -18.06
N SER A 208 9.62 -5.83 -17.46
CA SER A 208 10.60 -4.77 -17.26
C SER A 208 10.62 -4.30 -15.79
N GLY A 209 10.11 -5.15 -14.88
CA GLY A 209 9.94 -4.86 -13.46
C GLY A 209 8.48 -4.66 -13.08
N HIS A 210 8.26 -4.04 -11.91
CA HIS A 210 6.94 -3.74 -11.38
C HIS A 210 6.61 -2.25 -11.56
N PRO A 211 5.64 -1.88 -12.42
CA PRO A 211 5.18 -0.51 -12.48
C PRO A 211 4.51 -0.10 -11.16
N LEU A 212 4.49 1.21 -10.88
CA LEU A 212 3.77 1.78 -9.75
C LEU A 212 2.49 2.45 -10.24
N ALA A 213 1.38 2.21 -9.55
CA ALA A 213 0.27 3.16 -9.58
C ALA A 213 0.69 4.34 -8.70
N THR A 214 1.05 5.47 -9.31
CA THR A 214 1.62 6.61 -8.60
C THR A 214 0.57 7.33 -7.77
N PHE A 215 0.96 7.85 -6.61
CA PHE A 215 0.01 8.32 -5.61
C PHE A 215 -0.75 9.58 -6.06
N ASP A 216 -0.17 10.42 -6.90
CA ASP A 216 -0.85 11.55 -7.54
C ASP A 216 -2.07 11.10 -8.34
N THR A 217 -1.93 10.02 -9.12
CA THR A 217 -3.03 9.43 -9.89
C THR A 217 -4.06 8.75 -8.98
N ILE A 218 -3.60 8.03 -7.94
CA ILE A 218 -4.48 7.40 -6.94
C ILE A 218 -5.31 8.46 -6.21
N ARG A 219 -4.69 9.57 -5.81
CA ARG A 219 -5.34 10.66 -5.07
C ARG A 219 -6.44 11.31 -5.90
N ALA A 220 -6.16 11.62 -7.17
CA ALA A 220 -7.18 12.13 -8.08
C ALA A 220 -8.36 11.16 -8.20
N ALA A 221 -8.05 9.87 -8.37
CA ALA A 221 -9.02 8.79 -8.43
C ALA A 221 -9.90 8.66 -7.16
N VAL A 222 -9.30 8.81 -5.97
CA VAL A 222 -10.02 8.75 -4.69
C VAL A 222 -10.87 9.99 -4.47
N ALA A 223 -10.39 11.18 -4.85
CA ALA A 223 -11.16 12.41 -4.76
C ALA A 223 -12.45 12.35 -5.60
N ASP A 224 -12.37 11.75 -6.78
CA ASP A 224 -13.54 11.53 -7.66
C ASP A 224 -14.59 10.58 -7.05
N LEU A 225 -14.21 9.71 -6.09
CA LEU A 225 -15.15 8.83 -5.39
C LEU A 225 -15.87 9.53 -4.23
N ALA A 226 -15.31 10.62 -3.71
CA ALA A 226 -15.88 11.39 -2.62
C ALA A 226 -16.88 12.46 -3.09
N GLY A 227 -16.86 12.82 -4.37
CA GLY A 227 -17.75 13.82 -5.02
C GLY A 227 -19.01 13.21 -5.61
#